data_AF-A0A2A5XCR1-F1
#
_entry.id   AF-A0A2A5XCR1-F1
#
_cell.length_a   1.000
_cell.length_b   1.000
_cell.length_c   1.000
_cell.angle_alpha   90.00
_cell.angle_beta   90.00
_cell.angle_gamma   90.00
#
_symmetry.space_group_name_H-M   'P 1'
#
loop_
_entity.id
_entity.type
_entity.pdbx_description
1 polymer ?
#
loop_
_entity_poly.entity_id
_entity_poly.type
_entity_poly.pdbx_seq_one_letter_code
_entity_poly.pdbx_strand_id
1 'polypeptide(L)'
;MKRSPFIAIVLGLVLALYIYTSSVRPKRPSIKKESSLTEQIQEALSNIQNADNPQSQMKGILQMRSLSEKYPENADLQWNMGLFSIQSGQYEKAVARFEKVITIDAQRLDAYMQLAMSYLALQDTSAATNVLSSLIDKSEGDTQRNAEAMLEKLK
;
A
#
# COMPACT_ATOMS: atom_id res chain seq x y z
N MET A 1 25.87 -32.87 -65.31
CA MET A 1 24.47 -32.45 -65.10
C MET A 1 24.45 -30.99 -64.68
N LYS A 2 24.01 -30.07 -65.55
CA LYS A 2 23.92 -28.63 -65.25
C LYS A 2 22.74 -28.40 -64.30
N ARG A 3 23.00 -28.03 -63.04
CA ARG A 3 21.92 -27.69 -62.10
C ARG A 3 21.20 -26.44 -62.62
N SER A 4 19.90 -26.53 -62.83
CA SER A 4 19.09 -25.45 -63.38
C SER A 4 19.09 -24.25 -62.43
N PRO A 5 19.35 -23.01 -62.92
CA PRO A 5 19.35 -21.80 -62.10
C PRO A 5 17.99 -21.52 -61.44
N PHE A 6 16.92 -22.16 -61.94
CA PHE A 6 15.56 -22.05 -61.41
C PHE A 6 15.45 -22.49 -59.95
N ILE A 7 16.21 -23.52 -59.53
CA ILE A 7 16.16 -24.05 -58.16
C ILE A 7 16.73 -23.02 -57.17
N ALA A 8 17.78 -22.28 -57.56
CA ALA A 8 18.39 -21.26 -56.72
C ALA A 8 17.45 -20.05 -56.52
N ILE A 9 16.70 -19.66 -57.56
CA ILE A 9 15.73 -18.57 -57.50
C ILE A 9 14.56 -18.93 -56.57
N VAL A 10 14.03 -20.15 -56.70
CA VAL A 10 12.93 -20.63 -55.85
C VAL A 10 13.36 -20.70 -54.39
N LEU A 11 14.56 -21.23 -54.11
CA LEU A 11 15.09 -21.27 -52.74
C LEU A 11 15.28 -19.87 -52.14
N GLY A 12 15.78 -18.91 -52.93
CA GLY A 12 15.93 -17.53 -52.49
C GLY A 12 14.60 -16.87 -52.14
N LEU A 13 13.55 -17.11 -52.93
CA LEU A 13 12.20 -16.58 -52.66
C LEU A 13 11.59 -17.21 -51.40
N VAL A 14 11.76 -18.51 -51.17
CA VAL A 14 11.28 -19.18 -49.95
C VAL A 14 12.01 -18.65 -48.72
N LEU A 15 13.33 -18.45 -48.81
CA LEU A 15 14.13 -17.87 -47.72
C LEU A 15 13.72 -16.43 -47.43
N ALA A 16 13.49 -15.62 -48.46
CA ALA A 16 13.01 -14.25 -48.31
C ALA A 16 11.61 -14.20 -47.68
N LEU A 17 10.70 -15.09 -48.09
CA LEU A 17 9.35 -15.19 -47.53
C LEU A 17 9.39 -15.68 -46.06
N TYR A 18 10.31 -16.60 -45.74
CA TYR A 18 10.53 -17.09 -44.38
C TYR A 18 11.11 -16.00 -43.47
N ILE A 19 12.08 -15.21 -43.96
CA ILE A 19 12.64 -14.05 -43.23
C ILE A 19 11.56 -12.98 -43.04
N TYR A 20 10.76 -12.71 -44.06
CA TYR A 20 9.68 -11.73 -44.00
C TYR A 20 8.61 -12.14 -42.97
N THR A 21 8.17 -13.39 -43.00
CA THR A 21 7.15 -13.91 -42.04
C THR A 21 7.71 -14.08 -40.63
N SER A 22 9.00 -14.40 -40.47
CA SER A 22 9.64 -14.50 -39.14
C SER A 22 9.98 -13.14 -38.51
N SER A 23 10.16 -12.08 -39.31
CA SER A 23 10.43 -10.73 -38.83
C SER A 23 9.18 -10.02 -38.28
N VAL A 24 7.99 -10.39 -38.77
CA VAL A 24 6.71 -9.85 -38.28
C VAL A 24 6.26 -10.66 -37.06
N ARG A 25 6.97 -10.50 -35.94
CA ARG A 25 6.35 -10.79 -34.64
C ARG A 25 5.36 -9.66 -34.38
N PRO A 26 4.03 -9.91 -34.29
CA PRO A 26 3.12 -8.87 -33.84
C PRO A 26 3.62 -8.42 -32.47
N LYS A 27 3.94 -7.13 -32.34
CA LYS A 27 4.26 -6.52 -31.05
C LYS A 27 2.99 -6.64 -30.23
N ARG A 28 2.84 -7.74 -29.48
CA ARG A 28 1.72 -7.93 -28.56
C ARG A 28 1.66 -6.64 -27.75
N PRO A 29 0.53 -5.91 -27.72
CA PRO A 29 0.41 -4.77 -26.84
C PRO A 29 0.82 -5.27 -25.46
N SER A 30 1.91 -4.71 -24.94
CA SER A 30 2.40 -5.04 -23.61
C SER A 30 1.33 -4.50 -22.67
N ILE A 31 0.38 -5.35 -22.30
CA ILE A 31 -0.54 -5.09 -21.21
C ILE A 31 0.38 -4.95 -19.99
N LYS A 32 0.69 -3.70 -19.59
CA LYS A 32 1.25 -3.45 -18.27
C LYS A 32 0.23 -4.05 -17.31
N LYS A 33 0.55 -5.20 -16.70
CA LYS A 33 -0.24 -5.74 -15.60
C LYS A 33 -0.27 -4.63 -14.56
N GLU A 34 -1.41 -3.96 -14.39
CA GLU A 34 -1.53 -2.93 -13.36
C GLU A 34 -1.13 -3.59 -12.04
N SER A 35 -0.12 -3.01 -11.40
CA SER A 35 0.31 -3.40 -10.06
C SER A 35 -0.92 -3.36 -9.15
N SER A 36 -1.16 -4.42 -8.38
CA SER A 36 -2.26 -4.47 -7.43
C SER A 36 -2.15 -3.32 -6.43
N LEU A 37 -3.27 -2.89 -5.85
CA LEU A 37 -3.25 -1.81 -4.85
C LEU A 37 -2.27 -2.11 -3.71
N THR A 38 -2.24 -3.36 -3.24
CA THR A 38 -1.30 -3.82 -2.21
C THR A 38 0.16 -3.67 -2.63
N GLU A 39 0.51 -4.05 -3.88
CA GLU A 39 1.87 -3.86 -4.42
C GLU A 39 2.23 -2.36 -4.51
N GLN A 40 1.29 -1.49 -4.89
CA GLN A 40 1.50 -0.04 -4.95
C GLN A 40 1.71 0.57 -3.55
N ILE A 41 0.96 0.12 -2.55
CA ILE A 41 1.12 0.53 -1.15
C ILE A 41 2.50 0.09 -0.65
N GLN A 42 2.90 -1.16 -0.93
CA GLN A 42 4.18 -1.70 -0.50
C GLN A 42 5.37 -0.98 -1.16
N GLU A 43 5.27 -0.65 -2.45
CA GLU A 43 6.29 0.15 -3.14
C GLU A 43 6.41 1.54 -2.50
N ALA A 44 5.28 2.20 -2.23
CA ALA A 44 5.27 3.50 -1.58
C ALA A 44 5.92 3.43 -0.19
N LEU A 45 5.59 2.41 0.62
CA LEU A 45 6.20 2.18 1.93
C LEU A 45 7.71 1.94 1.85
N SER A 46 8.14 1.09 0.91
CA SER A 46 9.57 0.83 0.68
C SER A 46 10.32 2.12 0.33
N ASN A 47 9.73 2.93 -0.56
CA ASN A 47 10.30 4.21 -0.94
C ASN A 47 10.32 5.21 0.22
N ILE A 48 9.46 5.09 1.24
CA ILE A 48 9.45 5.99 2.42
C ILE A 48 10.46 5.53 3.47
N GLN A 49 10.49 4.24 3.77
CA GLN A 49 11.22 3.68 4.92
C GLN A 49 12.66 3.29 4.59
N ASN A 50 12.91 2.80 3.37
CA ASN A 50 14.19 2.26 2.94
C ASN A 50 14.83 3.13 1.84
N ALA A 51 14.58 4.43 1.88
CA ALA A 51 15.09 5.35 0.86
C ALA A 51 16.59 5.61 1.05
N ASP A 52 17.39 5.35 0.02
CA ASP A 52 18.80 5.72 0.02
C ASP A 52 19.02 7.24 -0.09
N ASN A 53 17.98 7.99 -0.46
CA ASN A 53 18.05 9.44 -0.65
C ASN A 53 16.68 10.14 -0.45
N PRO A 54 16.67 11.46 -0.17
CA PRO A 54 15.44 12.22 0.04
C PRO A 54 14.47 12.24 -1.16
N GLN A 55 14.98 12.10 -2.39
CA GLN A 55 14.15 12.10 -3.59
C GLN A 55 13.28 10.84 -3.67
N SER A 56 13.86 9.67 -3.38
CA SER A 56 13.12 8.41 -3.27
C SER A 56 12.09 8.47 -2.14
N GLN A 57 12.46 9.04 -0.99
CA GLN A 57 11.54 9.26 0.13
C GLN A 57 10.35 10.13 -0.27
N MET A 58 10.61 11.25 -0.92
CA MET A 58 9.58 12.15 -1.42
C MET A 58 8.67 11.46 -2.44
N LYS A 59 9.24 10.65 -3.36
CA LYS A 59 8.45 9.86 -4.31
C LYS A 59 7.47 8.94 -3.58
N GLY A 60 7.93 8.22 -2.56
CA GLY A 60 7.09 7.34 -1.76
C GLY A 60 5.94 8.07 -1.06
N ILE A 61 6.23 9.24 -0.45
CA ILE A 61 5.21 10.08 0.20
C ILE A 61 4.15 10.55 -0.81
N LEU A 62 4.59 11.04 -1.98
CA LEU A 62 3.68 11.51 -3.03
C LEU A 62 2.79 10.37 -3.55
N GLN A 63 3.36 9.18 -3.74
CA GLN A 63 2.64 7.99 -4.16
C GLN A 63 1.61 7.57 -3.12
N MET A 64 2.00 7.48 -1.84
CA MET A 64 1.08 7.12 -0.75
C MET A 64 -0.09 8.10 -0.66
N ARG A 65 0.19 9.41 -0.74
CA ARG A 65 -0.86 10.44 -0.73
C ARG A 65 -1.85 10.25 -1.88
N SER A 66 -1.35 10.09 -3.10
CA SER A 66 -2.20 9.88 -4.28
C SER A 66 -3.06 8.62 -4.16
N LEU A 67 -2.51 7.54 -3.62
CA LEU A 67 -3.27 6.31 -3.34
C LEU A 67 -4.38 6.55 -2.32
N SER A 68 -4.08 7.26 -1.23
CA SER A 68 -5.06 7.57 -0.18
C SER A 68 -6.21 8.46 -0.67
N GLU A 69 -5.94 9.35 -1.63
CA GLU A 69 -6.95 10.19 -2.28
C GLU A 69 -7.84 9.39 -3.23
N LYS A 70 -7.25 8.44 -3.97
CA LYS A 70 -7.99 7.59 -4.91
C LYS A 70 -8.82 6.51 -4.22
N TYR A 71 -8.36 6.03 -3.07
CA TYR A 71 -8.99 4.93 -2.33
C TYR A 71 -9.22 5.31 -0.86
N PRO A 72 -10.10 6.29 -0.58
CA PRO A 72 -10.32 6.79 0.78
C PRO A 72 -10.98 5.75 1.71
N GLU A 73 -11.68 4.76 1.17
CA GLU A 73 -12.33 3.68 1.95
C GLU A 73 -11.45 2.43 2.10
N ASN A 74 -10.14 2.53 1.83
CA ASN A 74 -9.22 1.42 2.04
C ASN A 74 -8.58 1.52 3.44
N ALA A 75 -8.82 0.51 4.30
CA ALA A 75 -8.34 0.49 5.67
C ALA A 75 -6.81 0.54 5.77
N ASP A 76 -6.07 -0.15 4.90
CA ASP A 76 -4.60 -0.14 4.94
C ASP A 76 -3.99 1.21 4.58
N LEU A 77 -4.59 1.93 3.63
CA LEU A 77 -4.18 3.29 3.31
C LEU A 77 -4.45 4.25 4.46
N GLN A 78 -5.63 4.18 5.08
CA GLN A 78 -5.95 5.01 6.24
C GLN A 78 -5.04 4.68 7.42
N TRP A 79 -4.74 3.39 7.65
CA TRP A 79 -3.81 2.93 8.67
C TRP A 79 -2.41 3.51 8.47
N ASN A 80 -1.83 3.36 7.27
CA ASN A 80 -0.49 3.86 6.97
C ASN A 80 -0.42 5.40 7.08
N MET A 81 -1.45 6.10 6.60
CA MET A 81 -1.54 7.55 6.75
C MET A 81 -1.69 7.98 8.21
N GLY A 82 -2.37 7.20 9.05
CA GLY A 82 -2.45 7.40 10.50
C GLY A 82 -1.08 7.26 11.17
N LEU A 83 -0.34 6.19 10.86
CA LEU A 83 1.02 5.99 11.36
C LEU A 83 1.97 7.12 10.96
N PHE A 84 1.90 7.59 9.70
CA PHE A 84 2.69 8.74 9.26
C PHE A 84 2.29 10.04 9.93
N SER A 85 1.00 10.19 10.27
CA SER A 85 0.53 11.33 11.05
C SER A 85 1.11 11.31 12.46
N ILE A 86 1.17 10.15 13.12
CA ILE A 86 1.87 9.97 14.41
C ILE A 86 3.36 10.31 14.27
N GLN A 87 4.05 9.76 13.28
CA GLN A 87 5.49 9.97 13.07
C GLN A 87 5.84 11.45 12.88
N SER A 88 4.92 12.23 12.31
CA SER A 88 5.09 13.67 12.09
C SER A 88 4.47 14.54 13.19
N GLY A 89 3.98 13.96 14.28
CA GLY A 89 3.36 14.66 15.40
C GLY A 89 1.99 15.27 15.11
N GLN A 90 1.35 14.91 13.99
CA GLN A 90 0.04 15.39 13.58
C GLN A 90 -1.06 14.51 14.16
N TYR A 91 -1.19 14.50 15.48
CA TYR A 91 -2.06 13.55 16.19
C TYR A 91 -3.55 13.73 15.88
N GLU A 92 -4.02 14.94 15.58
CA GLU A 92 -5.41 15.17 15.17
C GLU A 92 -5.72 14.49 13.83
N LYS A 93 -4.75 14.49 12.90
CA LYS A 93 -4.88 13.74 11.65
C LYS A 93 -4.83 12.25 11.93
N ALA A 94 -3.96 11.80 12.84
CA ALA A 94 -3.89 10.39 13.22
C ALA A 94 -5.24 9.90 13.76
N VAL A 95 -5.88 10.65 14.66
CA VAL A 95 -7.24 10.39 15.18
C VAL A 95 -8.23 10.17 14.03
N ALA A 96 -8.37 11.16 13.13
CA ALA A 96 -9.32 11.06 12.03
C ALA A 96 -9.04 9.85 11.11
N ARG A 97 -7.77 9.49 10.92
CA ARG A 97 -7.38 8.33 10.11
C ARG A 97 -7.73 7.01 10.80
N PHE A 98 -7.43 6.85 12.09
CA PHE A 98 -7.74 5.61 12.81
C PHE A 98 -9.23 5.42 13.07
N GLU A 99 -9.99 6.49 13.28
CA GLU A 99 -11.46 6.42 13.31
C GLU A 99 -12.02 5.90 11.98
N LYS A 100 -11.45 6.34 10.85
CA LYS A 100 -11.81 5.83 9.54
C LYS A 100 -11.44 4.36 9.37
N VAL A 101 -10.27 3.93 9.85
CA VAL A 101 -9.88 2.50 9.86
C VAL A 101 -10.91 1.68 10.64
N ILE A 102 -11.28 2.10 11.85
CA ILE A 102 -12.26 1.40 12.70
C ILE A 102 -13.65 1.36 12.04
N THR A 103 -14.02 2.41 11.30
CA THR A 103 -15.27 2.46 10.55
C THR A 103 -15.30 1.45 9.40
N ILE A 104 -14.18 1.26 8.71
CA ILE A 104 -14.06 0.35 7.56
C ILE A 104 -13.87 -1.10 8.04
N ASP A 105 -13.03 -1.30 9.06
CA ASP A 105 -12.66 -2.58 9.63
C ASP A 105 -12.69 -2.51 11.16
N ALA A 106 -13.86 -2.79 11.72
CA ALA A 106 -14.08 -2.75 13.16
C ALA A 106 -13.35 -3.85 13.95
N GLN A 107 -12.80 -4.87 13.27
CA GLN A 107 -12.05 -5.96 13.90
C GLN A 107 -10.55 -5.66 13.99
N ARG A 108 -10.09 -4.57 13.41
CA ARG A 108 -8.70 -4.13 13.46
C ARG A 108 -8.36 -3.49 14.81
N LEU A 109 -8.17 -4.32 15.83
CA LEU A 109 -7.97 -3.90 17.24
C LEU A 109 -6.76 -2.98 17.45
N ASP A 110 -5.72 -3.13 16.64
CA ASP A 110 -4.55 -2.26 16.57
C ASP A 110 -4.92 -0.80 16.26
N ALA A 111 -5.99 -0.55 15.50
CA ALA A 111 -6.47 0.81 15.22
C ALA A 111 -7.04 1.50 16.46
N TYR A 112 -7.71 0.75 17.36
CA TYR A 112 -8.20 1.31 18.62
C TYR A 112 -7.04 1.69 19.54
N MET A 113 -5.99 0.85 19.62
CA MET A 113 -4.79 1.19 20.40
C MET A 113 -4.11 2.45 19.87
N GLN A 114 -3.93 2.56 18.55
CA GLN A 114 -3.32 3.74 17.95
C GLN A 114 -4.19 5.00 18.12
N LEU A 115 -5.52 4.86 18.06
CA LEU A 115 -6.45 5.94 18.31
C LEU A 115 -6.36 6.43 19.77
N ALA A 116 -6.36 5.51 20.75
CA ALA A 116 -6.20 5.86 22.15
C ALA A 116 -4.86 6.57 22.41
N MET A 117 -3.76 6.07 21.85
CA MET A 117 -2.45 6.73 21.96
C MET A 117 -2.42 8.11 21.30
N SER A 118 -3.12 8.28 20.18
CA SER A 118 -3.23 9.58 19.50
C SER A 118 -4.00 10.59 20.36
N TYR A 119 -5.09 10.16 21.00
CA TYR A 119 -5.83 11.00 21.95
C TYR A 119 -5.00 11.39 23.18
N LEU A 120 -4.21 10.47 23.73
CA LEU A 120 -3.30 10.78 24.84
C LEU A 120 -2.19 11.77 24.44
N ALA A 121 -1.67 11.66 23.22
CA ALA A 121 -0.70 12.63 22.71
C ALA A 121 -1.31 14.04 22.58
N LEU A 122 -2.62 14.13 22.36
CA LEU A 122 -3.41 15.37 22.39
C LEU A 122 -3.84 15.79 23.80
N GLN A 123 -3.47 15.03 24.83
CA GLN A 123 -3.93 15.21 26.21
C GLN A 123 -5.45 15.08 26.40
N ASP A 124 -6.15 14.49 25.43
CA ASP A 124 -7.57 14.16 25.55
C ASP A 124 -7.72 12.78 26.23
N THR A 125 -7.47 12.76 27.53
CA THR A 125 -7.57 11.55 28.35
C THR A 125 -8.99 10.98 28.35
N SER A 126 -10.02 11.83 28.23
CA SER A 126 -11.41 11.37 28.22
C SER A 126 -11.72 10.54 26.98
N ALA A 127 -11.36 11.03 25.80
CA ALA A 127 -11.52 10.27 24.56
C ALA A 127 -10.67 9.01 24.55
N ALA A 128 -9.42 9.08 25.04
CA ALA A 128 -8.56 7.91 25.16
C ALA A 128 -9.16 6.81 26.05
N THR A 129 -9.69 7.17 27.22
CA THR A 129 -10.37 6.24 28.13
C THR A 129 -11.56 5.56 27.45
N ASN A 130 -12.40 6.32 26.73
CA ASN A 130 -13.56 5.76 26.04
C ASN A 130 -13.15 4.72 24.97
N VAL A 131 -12.11 5.03 24.19
CA VAL A 131 -11.58 4.12 23.17
C VAL A 131 -10.98 2.86 23.81
N LEU A 132 -10.24 3.01 24.91
CA LEU A 132 -9.67 1.88 25.64
C LEU A 132 -10.75 0.96 26.23
N SER A 133 -11.81 1.51 26.80
CA SER A 133 -12.96 0.72 27.27
C SER A 133 -13.59 -0.06 26.11
N SER A 134 -13.83 0.58 24.97
CA SER A 134 -14.36 -0.11 23.79
C SER A 134 -13.41 -1.20 23.27
N LEU A 135 -12.09 -1.03 23.40
CA LEU A 135 -11.12 -2.05 22.99
C LEU A 135 -11.13 -3.24 23.94
N ILE A 136 -11.22 -2.99 25.25
CA ILE A 136 -11.32 -4.04 26.28
C ILE A 136 -12.53 -4.93 25.99
N ASP A 137 -13.69 -4.34 25.68
CA ASP A 137 -14.92 -5.08 25.39
C ASP A 137 -14.85 -5.93 24.09
N LYS A 138 -13.94 -5.59 23.17
CA LYS A 138 -13.81 -6.22 21.84
C LYS A 138 -12.62 -7.17 21.73
N SER A 139 -11.76 -7.23 22.74
CA SER A 139 -10.50 -7.95 22.67
C SER A 139 -10.38 -8.96 23.81
N GLU A 140 -9.47 -9.90 23.63
CA GLU A 140 -9.14 -10.90 24.63
C GLU A 140 -7.61 -11.03 24.73
N GLY A 141 -7.12 -11.73 25.75
CA GLY A 141 -5.71 -12.09 25.86
C GLY A 141 -4.78 -10.90 26.13
N ASP A 142 -3.66 -10.82 25.41
CA ASP A 142 -2.66 -9.77 25.60
C ASP A 142 -3.19 -8.38 25.24
N THR A 143 -3.99 -8.25 24.18
CA THR A 143 -4.55 -6.95 23.75
C THR A 143 -5.43 -6.35 24.84
N GLN A 144 -6.33 -7.15 25.42
CA GLN A 144 -7.20 -6.71 26.51
C GLN A 144 -6.40 -6.29 27.73
N ARG A 145 -5.46 -7.14 28.19
CA ARG A 145 -4.60 -6.85 29.35
C ARG A 145 -3.78 -5.58 29.17
N ASN A 146 -3.26 -5.35 27.96
CA ASN A 146 -2.50 -4.14 27.65
C ASN A 146 -3.39 -2.88 27.70
N ALA A 147 -4.62 -2.97 27.18
CA ALA A 147 -5.58 -1.87 27.24
C ALA A 147 -6.04 -1.58 28.68
N GLU A 148 -6.29 -2.61 29.49
CA GLU A 148 -6.61 -2.48 30.93
C GLU A 148 -5.48 -1.80 31.70
N ALA A 149 -4.24 -2.26 31.52
CA ALA A 149 -3.07 -1.67 32.17
C ALA A 149 -2.83 -0.22 31.74
N MET A 150 -3.14 0.12 30.49
CA MET A 150 -3.08 1.50 30.01
C MET A 150 -4.17 2.35 30.66
N LEU A 151 -5.40 1.84 30.74
CA LEU A 151 -6.53 2.53 31.34
C LEU A 151 -6.34 2.77 32.84
N GLU A 152 -5.75 1.83 33.57
CA GLU A 152 -5.43 1.97 34.99
C GLU A 152 -4.47 3.14 35.26
N LYS A 153 -3.47 3.34 34.38
CA LYS A 153 -2.50 4.45 34.49
C LYS A 153 -3.10 5.84 34.26
N LEU A 154 -4.30 5.93 33.70
CA LEU A 154 -4.99 7.19 33.41
C LEU A 154 -5.89 7.66 34.56
N LYS A 155 -6.01 6.87 35.64
CA LYS A 155 -6.75 7.20 36.86
C LYS A 155 -5.87 7.95 37.85
#